data_AF-J2LP30-F1
#
_entry.id   AF-J2LP30-F1
#
_cell.length_a   1.000
_cell.length_b   1.000
_cell.length_c   1.000
_cell.angle_alpha   90.00
_cell.angle_beta   90.00
_cell.angle_gamma   90.00
#
_symmetry.space_group_name_H-M   'P 1'
#
loop_
_entity.id
_entity.type
_entity.pdbx_description
1 polymer ?
#
loop_
_entity_poly.entity_id
_entity_poly.type
_entity_poly.pdbx_seq_one_letter_code
_entity_poly.pdbx_strand_id
1 'polypeptide(L)' 'GGWRPATPWLGFTAIITMTDEGAGSRYIATVMHPDEATRERHEQMGFFDGWDTVITQLDDFASALR' A
#
# COMPACT_ATOMS: atom_id res chain seq x y z
N GLY A 1 29.78 -17.37 10.34
CA GLY A 1 28.62 -17.59 9.46
C GLY A 1 28.59 -16.47 8.44
N GLY A 2 28.55 -16.78 7.15
CA GLY A 2 28.51 -15.77 6.09
C GLY A 2 27.13 -15.12 5.95
N TRP A 3 27.10 -13.91 5.38
CA TRP A 3 25.87 -13.21 5.02
C TRP A 3 25.09 -14.00 3.95
N ARG A 4 23.77 -14.07 4.10
CA ARG A 4 22.83 -14.59 3.10
C ARG A 4 21.69 -13.58 2.96
N PRO A 5 21.45 -13.00 1.78
CA PRO A 5 20.34 -12.09 1.60
C PRO A 5 19.03 -12.86 1.80
N ALA A 6 18.12 -12.28 2.58
CA ALA A 6 16.77 -12.78 2.68
C ALA A 6 15.99 -12.36 1.43
N THR A 7 15.28 -13.30 0.83
CA THR A 7 14.22 -13.00 -0.14
C THR A 7 12.90 -13.01 0.62
N PRO A 8 12.25 -11.86 0.85
CA PRO A 8 10.97 -11.81 1.54
C PRO A 8 9.92 -12.64 0.78
N TRP A 9 9.06 -13.34 1.51
CA TRP A 9 7.96 -14.12 0.93
C TRP A 9 6.88 -13.24 0.25
N LEU A 10 6.81 -11.97 0.65
CA LEU A 10 6.02 -10.91 0.01
C LEU A 10 6.84 -9.62 0.06
N GLY A 11 7.65 -9.39 -0.96
CA GLY A 11 8.40 -8.15 -1.13
C GLY A 11 7.63 -7.17 -2.00
N PHE A 12 7.50 -5.92 -1.56
CA PHE A 12 7.05 -4.82 -2.41
C PHE A 12 7.61 -3.49 -1.92
N THR A 13 7.62 -2.49 -2.80
CA THR A 13 7.85 -1.09 -2.44
C THR A 13 6.58 -0.31 -2.75
N ALA A 14 6.07 0.46 -1.79
CA ALA A 14 4.93 1.35 -2.00
C ALA A 14 5.40 2.80 -2.11
N ILE A 15 4.97 3.50 -3.15
CA ILE A 15 5.06 4.94 -3.26
C ILE A 15 3.67 5.49 -2.97
N ILE A 16 3.56 6.32 -1.94
CA ILE A 16 2.33 7.00 -1.57
C ILE A 16 2.50 8.48 -1.90
N THR A 17 1.64 8.99 -2.78
CA THR A 17 1.60 10.42 -3.09
C THR A 17 0.28 11.01 -2.62
N MET A 18 0.36 12.15 -1.96
CA MET A 18 -0.79 12.94 -1.56
C MET A 18 -0.63 14.36 -2.09
N THR A 19 -1.69 14.88 -2.71
CA THR A 19 -1.70 16.26 -3.23
C THR A 19 -3.01 16.93 -2.85
N ASP A 20 -2.99 18.24 -2.67
CA ASP A 20 -4.21 19.02 -2.41
C ASP A 20 -5.21 18.85 -3.57
N GLU A 21 -6.48 18.60 -3.22
CA GLU A 21 -7.57 18.50 -4.18
C GLU A 21 -8.86 19.09 -3.57
N GLY A 22 -9.17 20.34 -3.91
CA GLY A 22 -10.33 21.03 -3.37
C GLY A 22 -10.30 21.12 -1.84
N ALA A 23 -11.35 20.62 -1.18
CA ALA A 23 -11.42 20.56 0.29
C ALA A 23 -10.77 19.28 0.88
N GLY A 24 -10.22 18.41 0.03
CA GLY A 24 -9.62 17.13 0.40
C GLY A 24 -8.19 16.98 -0.11
N SER A 25 -7.74 15.73 -0.15
CA SER A 25 -6.46 15.35 -0.74
C SER A 25 -6.66 14.18 -1.68
N ARG A 26 -6.00 14.23 -2.82
CA ARG A 26 -5.91 13.07 -3.71
C ARG A 26 -4.85 12.12 -3.17
N TYR A 27 -5.23 10.90 -2.84
CA TYR A 27 -4.34 9.84 -2.41
C TYR A 27 -4.09 8.86 -3.56
N ILE A 28 -2.83 8.52 -3.82
CA ILE A 28 -2.44 7.47 -4.77
C ILE A 28 -1.41 6.57 -4.11
N ALA A 29 -1.68 5.27 -4.07
CA ALA A 29 -0.71 4.24 -3.72
C ALA A 29 -0.26 3.50 -4.98
N THR A 30 1.04 3.56 -5.29
CA THR A 30 1.66 2.73 -6.33
C THR A 30 2.48 1.65 -5.65
N VAL A 31 2.06 0.40 -5.77
CA VAL A 31 2.72 -0.75 -5.15
C VAL A 31 3.46 -1.56 -6.23
N MET A 32 4.77 -1.69 -6.07
CA MET A 32 5.67 -2.35 -7.02
C MET A 32 6.22 -3.63 -6.41
N HIS A 33 6.00 -4.74 -7.10
CA HIS A 33 6.47 -6.07 -6.72
C HIS A 33 7.70 -6.47 -7.55
N PRO A 34 8.52 -7.41 -7.06
CA PRO A 34 9.70 -7.88 -7.79
C PRO A 34 9.35 -8.63 -9.10
N ASP A 35 8.17 -9.24 -9.14
CA ASP A 35 7.66 -10.00 -10.28
C ASP A 35 6.12 -10.08 -10.26
N GLU A 36 5.55 -10.56 -11.37
CA GLU A 36 4.11 -10.73 -11.56
C GLU A 36 3.50 -11.76 -10.59
N ALA A 37 4.20 -12.86 -10.32
CA ALA A 37 3.72 -13.90 -9.41
C ALA A 37 3.54 -13.37 -7.97
N THR A 38 4.45 -12.52 -7.50
CA THR A 38 4.38 -11.88 -6.19
C THR A 38 3.25 -10.84 -6.16
N ARG A 39 3.05 -10.09 -7.25
CA ARG A 39 1.92 -9.14 -7.41
C ARG A 39 0.58 -9.87 -7.33
N GLU A 40 0.40 -10.93 -8.11
CA GLU A 40 -0.82 -11.75 -8.14
C GLU A 40 -1.11 -12.39 -6.79
N ARG A 41 -0.08 -12.92 -6.13
CA ARG A 41 -0.23 -13.47 -4.77
C ARG A 41 -0.73 -12.42 -3.79
N HIS A 42 -0.19 -11.20 -3.84
CA HIS A 42 -0.65 -10.11 -2.99
C HIS A 42 -2.11 -9.77 -3.24
N GLU A 43 -2.50 -9.69 -4.52
CA GLU A 43 -3.88 -9.46 -4.94
C GLU A 43 -4.83 -10.55 -4.43
N GLN A 44 -4.49 -11.83 -4.64
CA GLN A 44 -5.28 -12.99 -4.18
C GLN A 44 -5.40 -13.06 -2.65
N MET A 45 -4.45 -12.51 -1.91
CA MET A 45 -4.53 -12.39 -0.45
C MET A 45 -5.49 -11.28 0.01
N GLY A 46 -6.10 -10.53 -0.91
CA GLY A 46 -7.04 -9.45 -0.61
C GLY A 46 -6.36 -8.08 -0.50
N PHE A 47 -5.34 -7.81 -1.32
CA PHE A 47 -4.62 -6.53 -1.30
C PHE A 47 -5.59 -5.34 -1.39
N PHE A 48 -6.49 -5.32 -2.37
CA PHE A 48 -7.41 -4.20 -2.56
C PHE A 48 -8.36 -4.03 -1.37
N ASP A 49 -9.03 -5.10 -0.94
CA ASP A 49 -9.94 -5.06 0.22
C ASP A 49 -9.23 -4.57 1.50
N GLY A 50 -8.02 -5.10 1.76
CA GLY A 50 -7.23 -4.74 2.94
C GLY A 50 -6.67 -3.31 2.87
N TRP A 51 -6.17 -2.91 1.71
CA TRP A 51 -5.63 -1.56 1.50
C TRP A 51 -6.73 -0.49 1.55
N ASP A 52 -7.88 -0.78 0.93
CA ASP A 52 -9.06 0.08 0.97
C ASP A 52 -9.60 0.21 2.39
N THR A 53 -9.60 -0.88 3.17
CA THR A 53 -9.99 -0.83 4.59
C THR A 53 -9.13 0.15 5.38
N VAL A 54 -7.80 0.10 5.23
CA VAL A 54 -6.91 0.98 6.01
C VAL A 54 -6.91 2.43 5.50
N ILE A 55 -7.11 2.67 4.20
CA ILE A 55 -7.23 4.05 3.69
C ILE A 55 -8.56 4.68 4.12
N THR A 56 -9.67 3.93 4.18
CA THR A 56 -10.93 4.41 4.78
C THR A 56 -10.74 4.76 6.25
N GLN A 57 -10.08 3.90 7.03
CA GLN A 57 -9.79 4.19 8.45
C GLN A 57 -8.93 5.45 8.61
N LEU A 58 -7.96 5.67 7.72
CA LEU A 58 -7.15 6.87 7.72
C LEU A 58 -7.96 8.12 7.38
N ASP A 59 -8.85 8.04 6.39
CA ASP A 59 -9.72 9.15 5.99
C ASP A 59 -10.71 9.54 7.10
N ASP A 60 -11.34 8.55 7.74
CA ASP A 60 -12.24 8.75 8.88
C ASP A 60 -11.50 9.45 10.03
N PHE A 61 -10.29 8.97 10.36
CA PHE A 61 -9.47 9.55 11.41
C PHE A 61 -9.04 10.99 11.08
N ALA A 62 -8.56 11.24 9.87
CA ALA A 62 -8.14 12.57 9.44
C ALA A 62 -9.31 13.57 9.40
N SER A 63 -10.49 13.12 8.98
CA SER A 63 -11.71 13.91 8.97
C SER A 63 -12.16 14.30 10.38
N ALA A 64 -11.95 13.44 11.38
CA ALA A 64 -12.26 13.73 12.78
C ALA A 64 -11.31 14.76 13.44
N LEU A 65 -10.19 15.10 12.80
CA LEU A 65 -9.23 16.10 13.29
C LEU A 65 -9.44 17.52 12.70
N ARG A 66 -10.42 17.68 11.81
CA ARG A 66 -10.77 18.97 11.19
C ARG A 66 -11.77 19.74 12.05
#